data_AF-A0A090GAX5-F1
#
_entry.id   AF-A0A090GAX5-F1
#
_cell.length_a   1.000
_cell.length_b   1.000
_cell.length_c   1.000
_cell.angle_alpha   90.00
_cell.angle_beta   90.00
_cell.angle_gamma   90.00
#
_symmetry.space_group_name_H-M   'P 1'
#
loop_
_entity.id
_entity.type
_entity.pdbx_description
1 polymer ?
#
loop_
_entity_poly.entity_id
_entity_poly.type
_entity_poly.pdbx_seq_one_letter_code
_entity_poly.pdbx_strand_id
1 'polypeptide(L)'
;MLQDHDDDPVREELGSLISELSVDEQIDLVALTWLGRDDGRAADWDDVREQATYAHNRHTADYLCGNPLLDDHLEAGLDAIGLSCSG
;
A
#
# COMPACT_ATOMS: atom_id res chain seq x y z
N MET A 1 -19.03 16.02 20.07
CA MET A 1 -19.38 14.65 19.67
C MET A 1 -18.66 14.43 18.35
N LEU A 2 -17.44 13.91 18.42
CA LEU A 2 -16.68 13.53 17.23
C LEU A 2 -17.37 12.25 16.76
N GLN A 3 -18.06 12.32 15.63
CA GLN A 3 -18.63 11.12 15.03
C GLN A 3 -17.44 10.35 14.47
N ASP A 4 -16.92 9.42 15.27
CA ASP A 4 -16.01 8.39 14.81
C ASP A 4 -16.67 7.71 13.60
N HIS A 5 -16.17 8.00 12.40
CA HIS A 5 -16.43 7.22 11.20
C HIS A 5 -15.59 5.94 11.29
N ASP A 6 -15.78 5.17 12.36
CA ASP A 6 -15.01 3.94 12.62
C ASP A 6 -15.53 2.73 11.85
N ASP A 7 -16.71 2.84 11.22
CA ASP A 7 -17.27 1.81 10.33
C ASP A 7 -17.44 2.40 8.92
N ASP A 8 -16.34 2.70 8.22
CA ASP A 8 -16.43 2.86 6.77
C ASP A 8 -16.41 1.45 6.14
N PRO A 9 -17.56 0.94 5.65
CA PRO A 9 -17.63 -0.41 5.09
C PRO A 9 -16.66 -0.60 3.93
N VAL A 10 -16.26 0.47 3.24
CA VAL A 10 -15.26 0.42 2.15
C VAL A 10 -13.87 0.11 2.71
N ARG A 11 -13.52 0.63 3.88
CA ARG A 11 -12.22 0.34 4.53
C ARG A 11 -12.15 -1.09 5.03
N GLU A 12 -13.25 -1.61 5.59
CA GLU A 12 -13.34 -3.00 6.01
C GLU A 12 -13.25 -3.97 4.81
N GLU A 13 -13.93 -3.65 3.71
CA GLU A 13 -13.88 -4.43 2.47
C GLU A 13 -12.47 -4.44 1.87
N LEU A 14 -11.82 -3.27 1.78
CA LEU A 14 -10.44 -3.15 1.30
C LEU A 14 -9.45 -3.91 2.21
N GLY A 15 -9.59 -3.78 3.53
CA GLY A 15 -8.73 -4.49 4.48
C GLY A 15 -8.89 -6.01 4.39
N SER A 16 -10.12 -6.48 4.19
CA SER A 16 -10.40 -7.91 3.95
C SER A 16 -9.77 -8.38 2.64
N LEU A 17 -9.94 -7.63 1.55
CA LEU A 17 -9.33 -7.92 0.26
C LEU A 17 -7.80 -8.02 0.36
N ILE A 18 -7.15 -7.06 1.01
CA ILE A 18 -5.69 -7.06 1.20
C ILE A 18 -5.25 -8.26 2.05
N SER A 19 -6.04 -8.63 3.07
CA SER A 19 -5.74 -9.77 3.94
C SER A 19 -5.85 -11.12 3.21
N GLU A 20 -6.64 -11.20 2.14
CA GLU A 20 -6.78 -12.39 1.29
C GLU A 20 -5.65 -12.54 0.26
N LEU A 21 -4.86 -11.48 0.02
CA LEU A 21 -3.71 -11.52 -0.85
C LEU A 21 -2.60 -12.42 -0.29
N SER A 22 -1.78 -12.96 -1.19
CA SER A 22 -0.56 -13.67 -0.79
C SER A 22 0.42 -12.74 -0.07
N VAL A 23 1.33 -13.33 0.70
CA VAL A 23 2.37 -12.57 1.43
C VAL A 23 3.19 -11.70 0.48
N ASP A 24 3.55 -12.21 -0.70
CA ASP A 24 4.29 -11.47 -1.71
C ASP A 24 3.50 -10.26 -2.23
N GLU A 25 2.20 -10.42 -2.51
CA GLU A 25 1.34 -9.32 -2.97
C GLU A 25 1.14 -8.25 -1.89
N GLN A 26 1.02 -8.65 -0.61
CA GLN A 26 0.96 -7.71 0.51
C GLN A 26 2.26 -6.92 0.65
N ILE A 27 3.41 -7.60 0.50
CA ILE A 27 4.73 -6.97 0.48
C ILE A 27 4.83 -5.97 -0.67
N ASP A 28 4.39 -6.36 -1.87
CA ASP A 28 4.43 -5.51 -3.06
C ASP A 28 3.57 -4.25 -2.87
N LEU A 29 2.40 -4.35 -2.24
CA LEU A 29 1.57 -3.18 -1.92
C LEU A 29 2.23 -2.23 -0.92
N VAL A 30 2.88 -2.76 0.11
CA VAL A 30 3.66 -1.94 1.06
C VAL A 30 4.83 -1.27 0.34
N ALA A 31 5.54 -2.01 -0.50
CA ALA A 31 6.67 -1.50 -1.27
C ALA A 31 6.23 -0.37 -2.23
N LEU A 32 5.14 -0.56 -2.97
CA LEU A 32 4.55 0.46 -3.83
C LEU A 32 4.16 1.71 -3.05
N THR A 33 3.49 1.53 -1.91
CA THR A 33 3.07 2.64 -1.04
C THR A 33 4.27 3.46 -0.55
N TRP A 34 5.34 2.80 -0.12
CA TRP A 34 6.56 3.50 0.33
C TRP A 34 7.29 4.18 -0.82
N LEU A 35 7.38 3.52 -1.97
CA LEU A 35 7.99 4.09 -3.16
C LEU A 35 7.29 5.38 -3.59
N GLY A 36 5.96 5.39 -3.63
CA GLY A 36 5.19 6.57 -3.98
C GLY A 36 5.22 7.66 -2.91
N ARG A 37 5.23 7.30 -1.63
CA ARG A 37 5.33 8.28 -0.52
C ARG A 37 6.66 9.03 -0.52
N ASP A 38 7.74 8.33 -0.85
CA ASP A 38 9.10 8.85 -0.73
C ASP A 38 9.66 9.35 -2.09
N ASP A 39 8.80 9.53 -3.11
CA ASP A 39 9.15 9.92 -4.49
C ASP A 39 10.28 9.05 -5.10
N GLY A 40 10.24 7.76 -4.81
CA GLY A 40 11.21 6.78 -5.26
C GLY A 40 11.14 6.51 -6.77
N ARG A 41 12.13 5.79 -7.30
CA ARG A 41 12.21 5.43 -8.72
C ARG A 41 12.20 3.91 -8.89
N ALA A 42 11.95 3.43 -10.10
CA ALA A 42 12.09 2.02 -10.45
C ALA A 42 13.42 1.37 -9.99
N ALA A 43 14.52 2.12 -9.97
CA ALA A 43 15.82 1.61 -9.51
C ALA A 43 15.86 1.30 -8.01
N ASP A 44 14.98 1.91 -7.22
CA ASP A 44 14.90 1.73 -5.77
C ASP A 44 13.96 0.57 -5.39
N TRP A 45 13.27 -0.03 -6.36
CA TRP A 45 12.25 -1.06 -6.14
C TRP A 45 12.76 -2.25 -5.33
N ASP A 46 13.89 -2.84 -5.73
CA ASP A 46 14.42 -4.04 -5.08
C ASP A 46 14.74 -3.78 -3.60
N ASP A 47 15.36 -2.63 -3.31
CA ASP A 47 15.72 -2.22 -1.95
C ASP A 47 14.47 -1.91 -1.10
N VAL A 48 13.48 -1.22 -1.68
CA VAL A 48 12.21 -0.91 -0.99
C VAL A 48 11.40 -2.19 -0.72
N ARG A 49 11.40 -3.13 -1.67
CA ARG A 49 10.71 -4.42 -1.54
C ARG A 49 11.38 -5.32 -0.49
N GLU A 50 12.72 -5.32 -0.41
CA GLU A 50 13.43 -6.03 0.66
C GLU A 50 13.06 -5.48 2.04
N GLN A 51 13.00 -4.14 2.17
CA GLN A 51 12.58 -3.50 3.41
C GLN A 51 11.12 -3.83 3.77
N ALA A 52 10.22 -3.81 2.78
CA ALA A 52 8.82 -4.19 2.95
C ALA A 52 8.67 -5.65 3.38
N THR A 53 9.50 -6.55 2.82
CA THR A 53 9.58 -7.96 3.22
C THR A 53 9.94 -8.09 4.70
N TYR A 54 10.92 -7.33 5.18
CA TYR A 54 11.32 -7.34 6.58
C TYR A 54 10.24 -6.77 7.51
N ALA A 55 9.49 -5.78 7.06
CA ALA A 55 8.42 -5.14 7.82
C ALA A 55 7.10 -5.93 7.82
N HIS A 56 6.89 -6.81 6.84
CA HIS A 56 5.66 -7.56 6.67
C HIS A 56 5.28 -8.33 7.94
N ASN A 57 4.03 -8.18 8.34
CA ASN A 57 3.45 -8.89 9.46
C ASN A 57 1.92 -8.99 9.32
N ARG A 58 1.27 -9.61 10.29
CA ARG A 58 -0.20 -9.84 10.26
C ARG A 58 -1.07 -8.58 10.21
N HIS A 59 -0.50 -7.40 10.47
CA HIS A 59 -1.21 -6.12 10.49
C HIS A 59 -0.98 -5.30 9.21
N THR A 60 -0.47 -5.92 8.14
CA THR A 60 -0.19 -5.23 6.88
C THR A 60 -1.45 -4.59 6.28
N ALA A 61 -2.58 -5.30 6.30
CA ALA A 61 -3.86 -4.76 5.83
C ALA A 61 -4.30 -3.53 6.64
N ASP A 62 -4.30 -3.63 7.98
CA ASP A 62 -4.64 -2.51 8.86
C ASP A 62 -3.70 -1.30 8.66
N TYR A 63 -2.40 -1.57 8.45
CA TYR A 63 -1.40 -0.53 8.18
C TYR A 63 -1.72 0.23 6.88
N LEU A 64 -2.01 -0.48 5.80
CA LEU A 64 -2.34 0.12 4.50
C LEU A 64 -3.67 0.86 4.58
N CYS A 65 -4.72 0.23 5.10
CA CYS A 65 -6.04 0.86 5.24
C CYS A 65 -6.03 2.03 6.23
N GLY A 66 -5.08 2.07 7.17
CA GLY A 66 -4.83 3.18 8.08
C GLY A 66 -4.24 4.42 7.40
N ASN A 67 -3.73 4.29 6.18
CA ASN A 67 -3.15 5.39 5.42
C ASN A 67 -4.24 6.16 4.63
N PRO A 68 -4.54 7.42 4.99
CA PRO A 68 -5.57 8.20 4.29
C PRO A 68 -5.17 8.60 2.87
N LEU A 69 -3.88 8.50 2.52
CA LEU A 69 -3.33 8.81 1.20
C LEU A 69 -2.85 7.52 0.50
N LEU A 70 -3.43 6.37 0.85
CA LEU A 70 -3.05 5.09 0.26
C LEU A 70 -3.16 5.14 -1.28
N ASP A 71 -4.29 5.62 -1.79
CA ASP A 71 -4.56 5.69 -3.22
C ASP A 71 -3.52 6.55 -3.96
N ASP A 72 -3.23 7.74 -3.43
CA ASP A 72 -2.23 8.66 -4.00
C ASP A 72 -0.82 8.03 -4.01
N HIS A 73 -0.43 7.35 -2.93
CA HIS A 73 0.87 6.69 -2.87
C HIS A 73 0.96 5.47 -3.79
N LEU A 74 -0.11 4.69 -3.93
CA LEU A 74 -0.13 3.56 -4.85
C LEU A 74 -0.04 4.03 -6.30
N GLU A 75 -0.77 5.10 -6.66
CA GLU A 75 -0.70 5.70 -7.99
C GLU A 75 0.72 6.20 -8.29
N ALA A 76 1.32 6.97 -7.38
CA ALA A 76 2.69 7.47 -7.52
C ALA A 76 3.72 6.33 -7.60
N GLY A 77 3.57 5.28 -6.78
CA GLY A 77 4.45 4.11 -6.80
C GLY A 77 4.35 3.31 -8.11
N LEU A 78 3.14 3.15 -8.64
CA LEU A 78 2.91 2.50 -9.94
C LEU A 78 3.51 3.31 -11.10
N ASP A 79 3.39 4.64 -11.06
CA ASP A 79 4.02 5.54 -12.04
C ASP A 79 5.55 5.46 -11.97
N ALA A 80 6.11 5.44 -10.76
CA ALA A 80 7.55 5.33 -10.53
C ALA A 80 8.18 4.06 -11.13
N ILE A 81 7.43 2.97 -11.24
CA ILE A 81 7.86 1.71 -11.88
C ILE A 81 7.38 1.54 -13.33
N GLY A 82 6.71 2.55 -13.90
CA GLY A 82 6.26 2.56 -15.28
C GLY A 82 5.05 1.66 -15.57
N LEU A 83 4.24 1.36 -14.54
CA LEU A 83 3.00 0.59 -14.66
C LEU A 83 1.74 1.48 -14.64
N SER A 84 1.88 2.80 -14.59
CA SER A 84 0.73 3.69 -14.68
C SER A 84 0.02 3.51 -16.04
N CYS A 85 -1.28 3.21 -15.99
CA CYS A 85 -2.12 3.25 -17.17
C CYS A 85 -2.19 4.71 -17.63
N SER A 86 -1.44 5.05 -18.67
CA SER A 86 -1.62 6.31 -19.39
C SER A 86 -3.01 6.29 -20.04
N GLY A 87 -4.02 6.82 -19.33
CA GLY A 87 -5.38 7.05 -19.81
C GLY A 87 -5.53 8.42 -20.44
#